data_AF-A0A3N5N4F2-F1
#
_entry.id   AF-A0A3N5N4F2-F1
#
_cell.length_a   1.000
_cell.length_b   1.000
_cell.length_c   1.000
_cell.angle_alpha   90.00
_cell.angle_beta   90.00
_cell.angle_gamma   90.00
#
_symmetry.space_group_name_H-M   'P 1'
#
loop_
_entity.id
_entity.type
_entity.pdbx_description
1 polymer ?
#
loop_
_entity_poly.entity_id
_entity_poly.type
_entity_poly.pdbx_seq_one_letter_code
_entity_poly.pdbx_strand_id
1 'polypeptide(L)'
;MRLYRAFATVGGLTMLSRVFGFIRDILIAATLGTSAVADAFFVAFRFPNLFRRLFGEGAFNAAFVPLFAKTLEGEGQAAARRFAEEALAGLVGILLLLTIIAEIAMPFLMLGLAPGFRSDPAKYDLAVLLTRITMPYLLCMSVVALLSGVLNSVGK
;
A
#
# COMPACT_ATOMS: atom_id res chain seq x y z
N MET A 1 -13.99 30.45 -9.41
CA MET A 1 -13.55 30.42 -7.99
C MET A 1 -13.42 29.02 -7.39
N ARG A 2 -14.35 28.07 -7.62
CA ARG A 2 -14.25 26.70 -7.06
C ARG A 2 -12.97 25.94 -7.46
N LEU A 3 -12.52 26.05 -8.71
CA LEU A 3 -11.31 25.36 -9.21
C LEU A 3 -10.01 25.83 -8.52
N TYR A 4 -9.83 27.14 -8.36
CA TYR A 4 -8.65 27.73 -7.69
C TYR A 4 -8.54 27.24 -6.24
N ARG A 5 -9.67 27.18 -5.53
CA ARG A 5 -9.72 26.73 -4.13
C ARG A 5 -9.43 25.24 -4.03
N ALA A 6 -10.01 24.42 -4.90
CA ALA A 6 -9.72 22.99 -4.97
C ALA A 6 -8.23 22.73 -5.28
N PHE A 7 -7.68 23.43 -6.29
CA PHE A 7 -6.27 23.36 -6.64
C PHE A 7 -5.35 23.76 -5.48
N ALA A 8 -5.62 24.89 -4.83
CA ALA A 8 -4.81 25.37 -3.70
C ALA A 8 -4.87 24.41 -2.51
N THR A 9 -6.03 23.81 -2.23
CA THR A 9 -6.21 22.89 -1.09
C THR A 9 -5.53 21.55 -1.36
N VAL A 10 -5.82 20.89 -2.48
CA VAL A 10 -5.24 19.59 -2.83
C VAL A 10 -3.75 19.71 -3.09
N GLY A 11 -3.32 20.74 -3.83
CA GLY A 11 -1.91 21.02 -4.08
C GLY A 11 -1.13 21.35 -2.81
N GLY A 12 -1.70 22.17 -1.91
CA GLY A 12 -1.11 22.48 -0.62
C GLY A 12 -0.95 21.25 0.28
N LEU A 13 -2.01 20.44 0.41
CA LEU A 13 -1.97 19.20 1.19
C LEU A 13 -0.98 18.17 0.61
N THR A 14 -0.85 18.11 -0.72
CA THR A 14 0.13 17.25 -1.40
C THR A 14 1.56 17.71 -1.13
N MET A 15 1.83 19.01 -1.22
CA MET A 15 3.15 19.57 -0.91
C MET A 15 3.53 19.35 0.56
N LEU A 16 2.59 19.57 1.47
CA LEU A 16 2.81 19.33 2.89
C LEU A 16 3.14 17.86 3.15
N SER A 17 2.41 16.93 2.52
CA SER A 17 2.67 15.48 2.61
C SER A 17 4.07 15.11 2.09
N ARG A 18 4.54 15.76 1.01
CA ARG A 18 5.90 15.57 0.49
C ARG A 18 6.97 16.08 1.44
N VAL A 19 6.76 17.23 2.07
CA VAL A 19 7.68 17.77 3.08
C VAL A 19 7.78 16.82 4.28
N PHE A 20 6.66 16.32 4.79
CA PHE A 20 6.68 15.33 5.87
C PHE A 20 7.37 14.02 5.45
N GLY A 21 7.14 13.55 4.22
CA GLY A 21 7.85 12.40 3.66
C GLY A 21 9.37 12.62 3.62
N PHE A 22 9.80 13.80 3.19
CA PHE A 22 11.22 14.16 3.15
C PHE A 22 11.85 14.25 4.54
N ILE A 23 11.14 14.86 5.50
CA ILE A 23 11.59 14.91 6.90
C ILE A 23 11.74 13.49 7.47
N ARG A 24 10.77 12.60 7.22
CA ARG A 24 10.86 11.20 7.62
C ARG A 24 12.13 10.55 7.05
N ASP A 25 12.40 10.75 5.76
CA ASP A 25 13.57 10.14 5.11
C ASP A 25 14.89 10.69 5.69
N ILE A 26 14.96 11.98 6.03
CA ILE A 26 16.09 12.58 6.78
C ILE A 26 16.25 11.93 8.15
N LEU A 27 15.17 11.76 8.91
CA LEU A 27 15.24 11.15 10.25
C LEU A 27 15.70 9.69 10.19
N ILE A 28 15.22 8.93 9.21
CA ILE A 28 15.66 7.54 8.98
C ILE A 28 17.15 7.53 8.63
N ALA A 29 17.62 8.39 7.72
CA ALA A 29 19.03 8.46 7.36
C ALA A 29 19.92 8.91 8.54
N ALA A 30 19.46 9.88 9.34
CA ALA A 30 20.19 10.38 10.50
C ALA A 30 20.29 9.37 11.64
N THR A 31 19.29 8.49 11.80
CA THR A 31 19.26 7.49 12.88
C THR A 31 19.86 6.14 12.48
N LEU A 32 19.60 5.67 11.26
CA LEU A 32 20.05 4.35 10.80
C LEU A 32 21.33 4.40 9.95
N GLY A 33 21.65 5.54 9.33
CA GLY A 33 22.84 5.71 8.48
C GLY A 33 22.93 4.66 7.36
N THR A 34 24.16 4.19 7.08
CA THR A 34 24.46 3.07 6.17
C THR A 34 24.74 1.77 6.93
N SER A 35 23.92 1.47 7.95
CA SER A 35 24.07 0.26 8.77
C SER A 35 23.41 -0.97 8.15
N ALA A 36 23.81 -2.17 8.62
CA ALA A 36 23.12 -3.42 8.27
C ALA A 36 21.61 -3.39 8.60
N VAL A 37 21.24 -2.64 9.65
CA VAL A 37 19.85 -2.40 10.05
C VAL A 37 19.11 -1.54 9.02
N ALA A 38 19.75 -0.49 8.49
CA ALA A 38 19.18 0.36 7.44
C ALA A 38 18.84 -0.46 6.19
N ASP A 39 19.77 -1.30 5.74
CA ASP A 39 19.57 -2.16 4.58
C ASP A 39 18.42 -3.15 4.79
N ALA A 40 18.37 -3.81 5.96
CA ALA A 40 17.28 -4.71 6.31
C ALA A 40 15.92 -4.00 6.33
N PHE A 41 15.88 -2.80 6.91
CA PHE A 41 14.69 -1.95 6.96
C PHE A 41 14.21 -1.56 5.56
N PHE A 42 15.08 -1.10 4.66
CA PHE A 42 14.67 -0.68 3.31
C PHE A 42 14.16 -1.85 2.46
N VAL A 43 14.77 -3.03 2.57
CA VAL A 43 14.25 -4.24 1.91
C VAL A 43 12.86 -4.60 2.45
N ALA A 44 12.73 -4.64 3.77
CA ALA A 44 11.45 -4.94 4.44
C ALA A 44 10.36 -3.92 4.14
N PHE A 45 10.70 -2.65 3.98
CA PHE A 45 9.76 -1.60 3.63
C PHE A 45 9.34 -1.66 2.16
N ARG A 46 10.26 -2.00 1.27
CA ARG A 46 10.01 -2.05 -0.18
C ARG A 46 9.09 -3.19 -0.57
N PHE A 47 9.19 -4.35 0.10
CA PHE A 47 8.45 -5.54 -0.30
C PHE A 47 6.91 -5.37 -0.24
N PRO A 48 6.28 -4.99 0.88
CA PRO A 48 4.83 -4.75 0.91
C PRO A 48 4.42 -3.58 0.01
N ASN A 49 5.29 -2.57 -0.14
CA ASN A 49 5.03 -1.42 -1.02
C ASN A 49 4.93 -1.80 -2.50
N LEU A 50 5.61 -2.86 -2.95
CA LEU A 50 5.44 -3.40 -4.31
C LEU A 50 4.00 -3.88 -4.51
N PHE A 51 3.48 -4.69 -3.58
CA PHE A 51 2.10 -5.17 -3.62
C PHE A 51 1.09 -4.02 -3.51
N ARG A 52 1.37 -3.03 -2.66
CA ARG A 52 0.53 -1.83 -2.51
C ARG A 52 0.37 -1.10 -3.84
N ARG A 53 1.43 -1.00 -4.64
CA ARG A 53 1.38 -0.40 -5.98
C ARG A 53 0.59 -1.25 -6.98
N LEU A 54 0.62 -2.58 -6.86
CA LEU A 54 -0.13 -3.49 -7.74
C LEU A 54 -1.64 -3.51 -7.42
N PHE A 55 -1.98 -3.65 -6.13
CA PHE A 55 -3.35 -3.90 -5.66
C PHE A 55 -4.07 -2.65 -5.14
N GLY A 56 -3.35 -1.66 -4.60
CA GLY A 56 -3.95 -0.44 -4.03
C GLY A 56 -4.03 0.69 -5.05
N GLU A 57 -2.89 1.11 -5.60
CA GLU A 57 -2.82 2.27 -6.50
C GLU A 57 -2.94 1.90 -7.99
N GLY A 58 -2.74 0.62 -8.34
CA GLY A 58 -2.57 0.16 -9.71
C GLY A 58 -3.83 -0.42 -10.34
N ALA A 59 -3.70 -1.65 -10.83
CA ALA A 59 -4.66 -2.29 -11.74
C ALA A 59 -6.07 -2.43 -11.15
N PHE A 60 -6.16 -2.69 -9.83
CA PHE A 60 -7.46 -2.84 -9.17
C PHE A 60 -8.29 -1.55 -9.26
N ASN A 61 -7.73 -0.41 -8.84
CA ASN A 61 -8.46 0.86 -8.82
C ASN A 61 -8.84 1.33 -10.24
N ALA A 62 -7.95 1.11 -11.22
CA ALA A 62 -8.21 1.42 -12.62
C ALA A 62 -9.40 0.62 -13.20
N ALA A 63 -9.64 -0.60 -12.73
CA ALA A 63 -10.79 -1.41 -13.14
C ALA A 63 -12.04 -1.14 -12.28
N PHE A 64 -11.87 -1.05 -10.95
CA PHE A 64 -12.95 -0.91 -9.98
C PHE A 64 -13.72 0.41 -10.14
N VAL A 65 -13.03 1.54 -10.26
CA VAL A 65 -13.66 2.87 -10.28
C VAL A 65 -14.64 3.04 -11.46
N PRO A 66 -14.27 2.72 -12.72
CA PRO A 66 -15.23 2.79 -13.84
C PRO A 66 -16.42 1.84 -13.71
N LEU A 67 -16.19 0.61 -13.22
CA LEU A 67 -17.27 -0.38 -13.02
C LEU A 67 -18.24 0.06 -11.92
N PHE A 68 -17.71 0.57 -10.80
CA PHE A 68 -18.51 1.12 -9.72
C PHE A 68 -19.33 2.32 -10.20
N ALA A 69 -18.73 3.27 -10.92
CA ALA A 69 -19.42 4.44 -11.47
C ALA A 69 -20.55 4.03 -12.44
N LYS A 70 -20.28 3.09 -13.35
CA LYS A 70 -21.28 2.55 -14.27
C LYS A 70 -22.46 1.89 -13.53
N THR A 71 -22.16 1.11 -12.49
CA THR A 71 -23.19 0.45 -11.66
C THR A 71 -24.01 1.49 -10.89
N LEU A 72 -23.35 2.54 -10.38
CA LEU A 72 -24.02 3.63 -9.67
C LEU A 72 -24.97 4.42 -10.58
N GLU A 73 -24.55 4.73 -11.81
CA GLU A 73 -25.35 5.46 -12.79
C GLU A 73 -26.48 4.61 -13.38
N GLY A 74 -26.23 3.33 -13.66
CA GLY A 74 -27.20 2.46 -14.35
C GLY A 74 -28.18 1.73 -13.43
N GLU A 75 -27.70 1.21 -12.30
CA GLU A 75 -28.46 0.32 -11.41
C GLU A 75 -28.76 0.96 -10.04
N GLY A 76 -28.24 2.16 -9.82
CA GLY A 76 -28.50 2.96 -8.62
C GLY A 76 -27.64 2.60 -7.42
N GLN A 77 -27.89 3.32 -6.32
CA GLN A 77 -27.01 3.35 -5.16
C GLN A 77 -26.94 2.01 -4.40
N ALA A 78 -28.05 1.26 -4.35
CA ALA A 78 -28.10 -0.03 -3.67
C ALA A 78 -27.24 -1.10 -4.39
N ALA A 79 -27.33 -1.16 -5.71
CA ALA A 79 -26.53 -2.07 -6.53
C ALA A 79 -25.03 -1.71 -6.46
N ALA A 80 -24.69 -0.43 -6.57
CA ALA A 80 -23.31 0.03 -6.44
C ALA A 80 -22.70 -0.28 -5.06
N ARG A 81 -23.48 -0.08 -3.99
CA ARG A 81 -23.04 -0.44 -2.62
C ARG A 81 -22.75 -1.93 -2.51
N ARG A 82 -23.65 -2.78 -3.00
CA ARG A 82 -23.46 -4.23 -2.99
C ARG A 82 -22.21 -4.63 -3.80
N PHE A 83 -22.01 -4.04 -4.98
CA PHE A 83 -20.81 -4.25 -5.77
C PHE A 83 -19.52 -3.88 -5.01
N ALA A 84 -19.51 -2.73 -4.32
CA ALA A 84 -18.37 -2.33 -3.49
C ALA A 84 -18.13 -3.27 -2.30
N GLU A 85 -19.19 -3.76 -1.65
CA GLU A 85 -19.09 -4.73 -0.55
C GLU A 85 -18.53 -6.08 -1.04
N GLU A 86 -19.01 -6.58 -2.18
CA GLU A 86 -18.50 -7.81 -2.81
C GLU A 86 -17.03 -7.65 -3.26
N ALA A 87 -16.68 -6.52 -3.86
CA ALA A 87 -15.31 -6.22 -4.26
C ALA A 87 -14.37 -6.10 -3.05
N LEU A 88 -14.82 -5.47 -1.96
CA LEU A 88 -14.06 -5.36 -0.71
C LEU A 88 -13.85 -6.73 -0.08
N ALA A 89 -14.90 -7.56 0.01
CA ALA A 89 -14.79 -8.91 0.56
C ALA A 89 -13.81 -9.78 -0.25
N GLY A 90 -13.88 -9.72 -1.58
CA GLY A 90 -12.94 -10.42 -2.46
C GLY A 90 -11.50 -9.92 -2.31
N LEU A 91 -11.30 -8.60 -2.28
CA LEU A 91 -9.99 -7.98 -2.10
C LEU A 91 -9.36 -8.36 -0.75
N VAL A 92 -10.11 -8.23 0.33
CA VAL A 92 -9.66 -8.60 1.69
C VAL A 92 -9.36 -10.08 1.77
N GLY A 93 -10.22 -10.95 1.22
CA GLY A 93 -10.01 -12.39 1.23
C GLY A 93 -8.72 -12.81 0.51
N ILE A 94 -8.49 -12.27 -0.70
CA ILE A 94 -7.26 -12.55 -1.47
C ILE A 94 -6.02 -12.00 -0.75
N LEU A 95 -6.09 -10.78 -0.25
CA LEU A 95 -4.95 -10.15 0.42
C LEU A 95 -4.63 -10.80 1.77
N LEU A 96 -5.62 -11.27 2.52
CA LEU A 96 -5.39 -12.05 3.74
C LEU A 96 -4.66 -13.34 3.41
N LEU A 97 -5.14 -14.10 2.42
CA LEU A 97 -4.50 -15.34 1.99
C LEU A 97 -3.06 -15.08 1.53
N LEU A 98 -2.86 -14.06 0.70
CA LEU A 98 -1.53 -13.67 0.21
C LEU A 98 -0.61 -13.25 1.36
N THR A 99 -1.12 -12.46 2.31
CA THR A 99 -0.36 -12.02 3.49
C THR A 99 0.07 -13.24 4.31
N ILE A 100 -0.85 -14.16 4.64
CA ILE A 100 -0.54 -15.38 5.40
C ILE A 100 0.51 -16.23 4.68
N ILE A 101 0.36 -16.43 3.37
CA ILE A 101 1.36 -17.18 2.57
C ILE A 101 2.71 -16.48 2.60
N ALA A 102 2.75 -15.16 2.43
CA ALA A 102 3.98 -14.38 2.46
C ALA A 102 4.66 -14.43 3.82
N GLU A 103 3.91 -14.34 4.93
CA GLU A 103 4.42 -14.48 6.30
C GLU A 103 5.14 -15.80 6.52
N ILE A 104 4.50 -16.90 6.13
CA ILE A 104 5.05 -18.25 6.29
C ILE A 104 6.27 -18.44 5.38
N ALA A 105 6.14 -18.05 4.11
CA ALA A 105 7.19 -18.20 3.11
C ALA A 105 8.29 -17.14 3.19
N MET A 106 8.19 -16.15 4.09
CA MET A 106 9.08 -14.99 4.12
C MET A 106 10.59 -15.32 4.16
N PRO A 107 11.06 -16.33 4.92
CA PRO A 107 12.47 -16.72 4.86
C PRO A 107 12.89 -17.07 3.43
N PHE A 108 12.13 -17.92 2.73
CA PHE A 108 12.44 -18.30 1.36
C PHE A 108 12.32 -17.13 0.38
N LEU A 109 11.33 -16.25 0.56
CA LEU A 109 11.17 -15.05 -0.26
C LEU A 109 12.36 -14.10 -0.09
N MET A 110 12.89 -13.97 1.14
CA MET A 110 14.04 -13.11 1.44
C MET A 110 15.30 -13.56 0.70
N LEU A 111 15.48 -14.86 0.51
CA LEU A 111 16.60 -15.41 -0.26
C LEU A 111 16.61 -14.98 -1.74
N GLY A 112 15.45 -14.58 -2.28
CA GLY A 112 15.32 -14.02 -3.63
C GLY A 112 15.33 -12.49 -3.65
N LEU A 113 14.74 -11.84 -2.64
CA LEU A 113 14.69 -10.37 -2.53
C LEU A 113 16.04 -9.74 -2.20
N ALA A 114 16.80 -10.39 -1.30
CA ALA A 114 18.09 -9.92 -0.82
C ALA A 114 19.07 -11.10 -0.69
N PRO A 115 19.49 -11.74 -1.80
CA PRO A 115 20.41 -12.87 -1.76
C PRO A 115 21.76 -12.51 -1.11
N GLY A 116 22.17 -11.24 -1.17
CA GLY A 116 23.38 -10.73 -0.52
C GLY A 116 23.33 -10.72 1.01
N PHE A 117 22.17 -10.95 1.64
CA PHE A 117 22.09 -11.04 3.11
C PHE A 117 22.41 -12.44 3.63
N ARG A 118 22.53 -13.46 2.75
CA ARG A 118 22.82 -14.85 3.16
C ARG A 118 24.14 -15.01 3.91
N SER A 119 25.12 -14.15 3.64
CA SER A 119 26.43 -14.17 4.32
C SER A 119 26.41 -13.56 5.71
N ASP A 120 25.31 -12.90 6.10
CA ASP A 120 25.13 -12.25 7.40
C ASP A 120 23.81 -12.71 8.04
N PRO A 121 23.82 -13.76 8.88
CA PRO A 121 22.62 -14.34 9.47
C PRO A 121 21.80 -13.33 10.28
N ALA A 122 22.46 -12.44 11.04
CA ALA A 122 21.77 -11.46 11.87
C ALA A 122 21.00 -10.44 11.02
N LYS A 123 21.62 -9.97 9.92
CA LYS A 123 20.98 -9.07 8.96
C LYS A 123 19.81 -9.75 8.23
N TYR A 124 19.98 -11.01 7.83
CA TYR A 124 18.95 -11.80 7.18
C TYR A 124 17.73 -12.00 8.09
N ASP A 125 17.93 -12.46 9.32
CA ASP A 125 16.86 -12.70 10.29
C ASP A 125 16.10 -11.41 10.62
N LEU A 126 16.82 -10.30 10.75
CA LEU A 126 16.23 -8.98 10.93
C LEU A 126 15.37 -8.56 9.73
N ALA A 127 15.87 -8.75 8.50
CA ALA A 127 15.10 -8.42 7.30
C ALA A 127 13.82 -9.27 7.20
N VAL A 128 13.90 -10.57 7.52
CA VAL A 128 12.72 -11.45 7.56
C VAL A 128 11.71 -10.95 8.59
N LEU A 129 12.16 -10.69 9.82
CA LEU A 129 11.30 -10.21 10.90
C LEU A 129 10.62 -8.88 10.54
N LEU A 130 11.40 -7.91 10.06
CA LEU A 130 10.85 -6.60 9.68
C LEU A 130 9.86 -6.73 8.54
N THR A 131 10.11 -7.60 7.56
CA THR A 131 9.17 -7.79 6.43
C THR A 131 7.87 -8.43 6.88
N ARG A 132 7.94 -9.40 7.81
CA ARG A 132 6.75 -9.96 8.46
C ARG A 132 5.96 -8.88 9.20
N ILE A 133 6.64 -8.03 9.97
CA ILE A 133 5.97 -6.93 10.67
C ILE A 133 5.29 -5.95 9.69
N THR A 134 5.91 -5.67 8.55
CA THR A 134 5.38 -4.70 7.57
C THR A 134 4.39 -5.30 6.58
N MET A 135 4.29 -6.62 6.43
CA MET A 135 3.42 -7.24 5.42
C MET A 135 1.91 -6.97 5.65
N PRO A 136 1.37 -7.07 6.89
CA PRO A 136 -0.06 -6.80 7.15
C PRO A 136 -0.53 -5.39 6.77
N TYR A 137 0.38 -4.42 6.69
CA TYR A 137 0.09 -3.06 6.21
C TYR A 137 -0.50 -3.03 4.80
N LEU A 138 -0.16 -4.01 3.95
CA LEU A 138 -0.72 -4.16 2.60
C LEU A 138 -2.25 -4.18 2.62
N LEU A 139 -2.84 -4.96 3.53
CA LEU A 139 -4.29 -5.11 3.64
C LEU A 139 -4.94 -3.77 3.98
N CYS A 140 -4.42 -3.07 4.98
CA CYS A 140 -4.93 -1.78 5.41
C CYS A 140 -4.91 -0.76 4.25
N MET A 141 -3.80 -0.68 3.52
CA MET A 141 -3.68 0.27 2.41
C MET A 141 -4.59 -0.05 1.24
N SER A 142 -4.76 -1.33 0.90
CA SER A 142 -5.66 -1.73 -0.18
C SER A 142 -7.12 -1.43 0.14
N VAL A 143 -7.54 -1.61 1.40
CA VAL A 143 -8.88 -1.21 1.86
C VAL A 143 -9.05 0.30 1.74
N VAL A 144 -8.09 1.09 2.22
CA VAL A 144 -8.13 2.56 2.09
C VAL A 144 -8.22 2.96 0.62
N ALA A 145 -7.45 2.33 -0.27
CA ALA A 145 -7.46 2.65 -1.69
C ALA A 145 -8.82 2.37 -2.36
N LEU A 146 -9.50 1.28 -2.01
CA LEU A 146 -10.86 0.98 -2.48
C LEU A 146 -11.86 2.01 -1.97
N LEU A 147 -11.81 2.34 -0.67
CA LEU A 147 -12.70 3.33 -0.06
C LEU A 147 -12.48 4.73 -0.67
N SER A 148 -11.23 5.10 -0.95
CA SER A 148 -10.90 6.31 -1.69
C SER A 148 -11.45 6.29 -3.11
N GLY A 149 -11.42 5.15 -3.81
CA GLY A 149 -12.07 4.99 -5.11
C GLY A 149 -13.56 5.28 -5.05
N VAL A 150 -14.26 4.68 -4.08
CA VAL A 150 -15.70 4.92 -3.83
C VAL A 150 -15.99 6.39 -3.53
N LEU A 151 -15.23 7.02 -2.63
CA LEU A 151 -15.39 8.43 -2.24
C LEU A 151 -15.22 9.37 -3.45
N ASN A 152 -14.17 9.16 -4.25
CA ASN A 152 -13.94 9.96 -5.45
C ASN A 152 -15.06 9.78 -6.49
N SER A 153 -15.59 8.56 -6.66
CA SER A 153 -16.72 8.30 -7.57
C SER A 153 -18.02 9.00 -7.15
N VAL A 154 -18.22 9.26 -5.85
CA VAL A 154 -19.38 10.01 -5.34
C VAL A 154 -19.09 11.51 -5.18
N GLY A 155 -17.93 11.99 -5.66
CA GLY A 155 -17.55 13.40 -5.66
C GLY A 155 -17.18 13.96 -4.29
N LYS A 156 -16.66 13.11 -3.39
CA LYS A 156 -16.26 13.48 -2.02
C LYS A 156 -14.78 13.23 -1.75
#